data_AF-A0A7C5TH53-F1
#
_entry.id   AF-A0A7C5TH53-F1
#
_cell.length_a   1.000
_cell.length_b   1.000
_cell.length_c   1.000
_cell.angle_alpha   90.00
_cell.angle_beta   90.00
_cell.angle_gamma   90.00
#
_symmetry.space_group_name_H-M   'P 1'
#
loop_
_entity.id
_entity.type
_entity.pdbx_description
1 polymer ?
#
loop_
_entity_poly.entity_id
_entity_poly.type
_entity_poly.pdbx_seq_one_letter_code
_entity_poly.pdbx_strand_id
1 'polypeptide(L)'
;MVLRLRIRICYSGKCIEGLGIANSGFAGREPEVVIPQEFVRELIGGESGVVLVERILADGSRVLLPKLLQPLDIYLVAEDRVEGPVKSFAYITRGKFILLNDALLSRISVVIIDPFEGIWCFKDEIGKKERRGV
;
A
#
# COMPACT_ATOMS: atom_id res chain seq x y z
N MET A 1 -9.58 13.98 7.63
CA MET A 1 -8.88 13.69 6.35
C MET A 1 -8.44 12.22 6.34
N VAL A 2 -7.90 11.71 5.22
CA VAL A 2 -7.30 10.36 5.15
C VAL A 2 -5.78 10.49 5.19
N LEU A 3 -5.09 9.61 5.92
CA LEU A 3 -3.63 9.58 5.95
C LEU A 3 -3.08 9.15 4.59
N ARG A 4 -2.39 10.07 3.91
CA ARG A 4 -1.68 9.80 2.66
C ARG A 4 -0.19 9.77 2.90
N LEU A 5 0.44 8.76 2.31
CA LEU A 5 1.86 8.49 2.40
C LEU A 5 2.43 8.43 0.99
N ARG A 6 3.65 8.93 0.79
CA ARG A 6 4.35 8.77 -0.49
C ARG A 6 4.96 7.37 -0.55
N ILE A 7 4.53 6.60 -1.52
CA ILE A 7 4.89 5.19 -1.69
C ILE A 7 5.63 5.03 -3.00
N ARG A 8 6.77 4.33 -2.94
CA ARG A 8 7.48 3.84 -4.12
C ARG A 8 7.19 2.36 -4.30
N ILE A 9 6.87 1.97 -5.53
CA ILE A 9 6.55 0.61 -5.93
C ILE A 9 7.58 0.21 -6.97
N CYS A 10 8.29 -0.90 -6.74
CA CYS A 10 9.27 -1.43 -7.67
C CYS A 10 8.89 -2.84 -8.11
N TYR A 11 9.08 -3.12 -9.40
CA TYR A 11 8.91 -4.44 -10.00
C TYR A 11 9.94 -4.65 -11.12
N SER A 12 10.71 -5.74 -11.04
CA SER A 12 11.72 -6.11 -12.04
C SER A 12 12.66 -4.96 -12.46
N GLY A 13 13.10 -4.14 -11.50
CA GLY A 13 14.02 -3.02 -11.72
C GLY A 13 13.38 -1.71 -12.19
N LYS A 14 12.08 -1.69 -12.51
CA LYS A 14 11.32 -0.45 -12.74
C LYS A 14 10.68 -0.01 -11.43
N CYS A 15 10.67 1.30 -11.17
CA CYS A 15 10.05 1.87 -9.99
C CYS A 15 9.19 3.08 -10.36
N ILE A 16 8.06 3.21 -9.70
CA ILE A 16 7.17 4.37 -9.79
C ILE A 16 6.79 4.85 -8.39
N GLU A 17 6.43 6.12 -8.27
CA GLU A 17 5.98 6.70 -7.01
C GLU A 17 4.54 7.17 -7.12
N GLY A 18 3.80 7.06 -6.02
CA GLY A 18 2.42 7.53 -5.93
C GLY A 18 2.01 7.80 -4.48
N LEU A 19 0.79 8.28 -4.32
CA LEU A 19 0.19 8.50 -3.01
C LEU A 19 -0.60 7.26 -2.58
N GLY A 20 -0.16 6.65 -1.47
CA GLY A 20 -0.85 5.58 -0.79
C GLY A 20 -1.72 6.09 0.34
N ILE A 21 -2.93 5.54 0.43
CA ILE A 21 -3.82 5.72 1.56
C ILE A 21 -3.49 4.64 2.58
N ALA A 22 -3.08 5.07 3.77
CA ALA A 22 -2.94 4.21 4.93
C ALA A 22 -4.27 4.25 5.71
N ASN A 23 -5.13 3.25 5.53
CA ASN A 23 -6.37 3.14 6.28
C ASN A 23 -6.62 1.74 6.83
N SER A 24 -7.36 1.68 7.93
CA SER A 24 -7.70 0.47 8.68
C SER A 24 -8.89 -0.31 8.11
N GLY A 25 -9.33 0.02 6.89
CA GLY A 25 -10.42 -0.68 6.22
C GLY A 25 -9.97 -1.88 5.40
N PHE A 26 -8.65 -1.99 5.16
CA PHE A 26 -8.05 -3.06 4.39
C PHE A 26 -7.29 -4.00 5.33
N ALA A 27 -8.01 -4.97 5.88
CA ALA A 27 -7.45 -5.97 6.78
C ALA A 27 -6.92 -7.19 6.01
N GLY A 28 -5.79 -7.73 6.46
CA GLY A 28 -5.17 -8.93 5.89
C GLY A 28 -3.97 -9.39 6.72
N ARG A 29 -3.59 -10.67 6.61
CA ARG A 29 -2.43 -11.22 7.34
C ARG A 29 -1.11 -11.05 6.56
N GLU A 30 -1.20 -11.06 5.25
CA GLU A 30 -0.06 -10.86 4.34
C GLU A 30 0.04 -9.39 3.97
N PRO A 31 1.24 -8.86 3.63
CA PRO A 31 1.37 -7.53 3.05
C PRO A 31 0.67 -7.50 1.71
N GLU A 32 -0.34 -6.66 1.61
CA GLU A 32 -1.11 -6.50 0.40
C GLU A 32 -1.29 -5.02 0.09
N VAL A 33 -1.34 -4.73 -1.19
CA VAL A 33 -1.50 -3.39 -1.72
C VAL A 33 -2.54 -3.41 -2.82
N VAL A 34 -3.40 -2.40 -2.88
CA VAL A 34 -4.20 -2.15 -4.09
C VAL A 34 -3.47 -1.11 -4.91
N ILE A 35 -3.27 -1.37 -6.20
CA ILE A 35 -2.63 -0.44 -7.13
C ILE A 35 -3.55 -0.10 -8.31
N PRO A 36 -3.53 1.16 -8.79
CA PRO A 36 -4.26 1.55 -9.98
C PRO A 36 -3.79 0.79 -11.24
N GLN A 37 -4.69 0.56 -12.20
CA GLN A 37 -4.37 -0.15 -13.44
C GLN A 37 -3.29 0.58 -14.27
N GLU A 38 -3.23 1.90 -14.21
CA GLU A 38 -2.18 2.70 -14.84
C GLU A 38 -0.78 2.33 -14.32
N PHE A 39 -0.64 2.06 -13.02
CA PHE A 39 0.63 1.69 -12.38
C PHE A 39 1.07 0.31 -12.86
N VAL A 40 0.13 -0.62 -13.02
CA VAL A 40 0.39 -1.96 -13.57
C VAL A 40 0.89 -1.87 -15.01
N ARG A 41 0.22 -1.07 -15.86
CA ARG A 41 0.63 -0.88 -17.26
C ARG A 41 2.04 -0.32 -17.36
N GLU A 42 2.41 0.62 -16.50
CA GLU A 42 3.73 1.25 -16.53
C GLU A 42 4.84 0.33 -15.99
N LEU A 43 4.61 -0.33 -14.84
CA LEU A 43 5.59 -1.22 -14.22
C LEU A 43 5.79 -2.53 -14.98
N ILE A 44 4.69 -3.15 -15.40
CA ILE A 44 4.68 -4.55 -15.87
C ILE A 44 4.50 -4.62 -17.40
N GLY A 45 3.95 -3.58 -18.02
CA GLY A 45 3.69 -3.54 -19.46
C GLY A 45 2.39 -4.24 -19.88
N GLY A 46 1.53 -4.64 -18.94
CA GLY A 46 0.26 -5.32 -19.22
C GLY A 46 -0.26 -6.15 -18.04
N GLU A 47 -1.30 -6.95 -18.27
CA GLU A 47 -1.96 -7.79 -17.24
C GLU A 47 -1.44 -9.24 -17.20
N SER A 48 -0.23 -9.49 -17.73
CA SER A 48 0.41 -10.80 -17.64
C SER A 48 0.67 -11.17 -16.18
N GLY A 49 0.30 -12.39 -15.78
CA GLY A 49 0.48 -12.86 -14.41
C GLY A 49 -0.60 -12.37 -13.43
N VAL A 50 -1.77 -11.97 -13.92
CA VAL A 50 -2.95 -11.62 -13.12
C VAL A 50 -3.90 -12.82 -13.01
N VAL A 51 -4.42 -13.06 -11.81
CA VAL A 51 -5.48 -14.04 -11.53
C VAL A 51 -6.65 -13.37 -10.84
N LEU A 52 -7.87 -13.86 -11.05
CA LEU A 52 -9.02 -13.43 -10.25
C LEU A 52 -9.07 -14.23 -8.96
N VAL A 53 -9.17 -13.53 -7.83
CA VAL A 53 -9.36 -14.16 -6.52
C VAL A 53 -10.60 -13.61 -5.84
N GLU A 54 -11.34 -14.49 -5.17
CA GLU A 54 -12.48 -14.09 -4.34
C GLU A 54 -11.98 -13.47 -3.03
N ARG A 55 -12.57 -12.33 -2.66
CA ARG A 55 -12.37 -11.64 -1.39
C ARG A 55 -13.70 -11.35 -0.74
N ILE A 56 -13.72 -11.47 0.59
CA ILE A 56 -14.84 -11.08 1.43
C ILE A 56 -14.53 -9.68 1.96
N LEU A 57 -15.41 -8.72 1.67
CA LEU A 57 -15.30 -7.35 2.15
C LEU A 57 -15.77 -7.24 3.60
N ALA A 58 -15.52 -6.09 4.21
CA ALA A 58 -15.87 -5.83 5.61
C ALA A 58 -17.39 -5.95 5.88
N ASP A 59 -18.23 -5.71 4.87
CA ASP A 59 -19.69 -5.87 4.94
C ASP A 59 -20.17 -7.31 4.70
N GLY A 60 -19.24 -8.25 4.52
CA GLY A 60 -19.53 -9.67 4.24
C GLY A 60 -19.82 -9.98 2.77
N SER A 61 -19.87 -8.95 1.89
CA SER A 61 -20.06 -9.17 0.46
C SER A 61 -18.82 -9.84 -0.17
N ARG A 62 -19.05 -10.60 -1.24
CA ARG A 62 -17.99 -11.29 -1.98
C ARG A 62 -17.72 -10.59 -3.29
N VAL A 63 -16.45 -10.38 -3.59
CA VAL A 63 -15.99 -9.73 -4.81
C VAL A 63 -14.85 -10.52 -5.44
N LEU A 64 -14.80 -10.54 -6.77
CA LEU A 64 -13.64 -11.05 -7.51
C LEU A 64 -12.71 -9.87 -7.81
N LEU A 65 -11.47 -9.97 -7.34
CA LEU A 65 -10.45 -8.94 -7.57
C LEU A 65 -9.30 -9.52 -8.41
N PRO A 66 -8.81 -8.80 -9.44
CA PRO A 66 -7.59 -9.16 -10.12
C PRO A 66 -6.40 -8.97 -9.18
N LYS A 67 -5.57 -10.01 -9.04
CA LYS A 67 -4.39 -10.08 -8.18
C LYS A 67 -3.17 -10.46 -9.02
N LEU A 68 -2.05 -9.78 -8.81
CA LEU A 68 -0.76 -10.19 -9.36
C LEU A 68 -0.22 -11.44 -8.65
N LEU A 69 0.27 -12.40 -9.43
CA LEU A 69 0.88 -13.63 -8.93
C LEU A 69 2.24 -13.38 -8.28
N GLN A 70 3.03 -12.47 -8.84
CA GLN A 70 4.34 -12.11 -8.31
C GLN A 70 4.22 -10.88 -7.39
N PRO A 71 4.90 -10.89 -6.23
CA PRO A 71 4.89 -9.75 -5.33
C PRO A 71 5.70 -8.58 -5.92
N LEU A 72 5.37 -7.39 -5.45
CA LEU A 72 6.06 -6.14 -5.72
C LEU A 72 6.90 -5.74 -4.50
N ASP A 73 7.93 -4.93 -4.70
CA ASP A 73 8.65 -4.30 -3.60
C ASP A 73 8.04 -2.92 -3.29
N ILE A 74 7.56 -2.75 -2.06
CA ILE A 74 6.95 -1.50 -1.59
C ILE A 74 7.89 -0.79 -0.62
N TYR A 75 8.03 0.52 -0.81
CA TYR A 75 8.78 1.41 0.08
C TYR A 75 7.93 2.59 0.51
N LEU A 76 8.09 3.02 1.75
CA LEU A 76 7.60 4.31 2.25
C LEU A 76 8.70 5.36 2.09
N VAL A 77 8.39 6.46 1.39
CA VAL A 77 9.35 7.55 1.12
C VAL A 77 9.02 8.75 2.00
N ALA A 78 9.61 8.78 3.20
CA ALA A 78 9.54 9.93 4.09
C ALA A 78 10.54 11.03 3.67
N GLU A 79 10.48 12.19 4.33
CA GLU A 79 11.37 13.33 4.02
C GLU A 79 12.84 13.03 4.33
N ASP A 80 13.09 12.27 5.39
CA ASP A 80 14.41 12.01 5.98
C ASP A 80 14.89 10.57 5.79
N ARG A 81 14.00 9.64 5.43
CA ARG A 81 14.35 8.23 5.20
C ARG A 81 13.40 7.50 4.26
N VAL A 82 13.87 6.39 3.71
CA VAL A 82 13.07 5.43 2.95
C VAL A 82 13.01 4.12 3.74
N GLU A 83 11.81 3.62 4.00
CA GLU A 83 11.58 2.37 4.74
C GLU A 83 11.12 1.27 3.76
N GLY A 84 11.79 0.12 3.77
CA GLY A 84 11.52 -1.01 2.88
C GLY A 84 12.79 -1.67 2.34
N PRO A 85 12.68 -2.61 1.37
CA PRO A 85 11.44 -3.06 0.73
C PRO A 85 10.59 -3.98 1.60
N VAL A 86 9.27 -3.91 1.42
CA VAL A 86 8.33 -4.94 1.86
C VAL A 86 7.69 -5.60 0.65
N LYS A 87 7.95 -6.90 0.49
CA LYS A 87 7.30 -7.72 -0.55
C LYS A 87 5.81 -7.80 -0.29
N SER A 88 5.02 -7.36 -1.26
CA SER A 88 3.56 -7.25 -1.12
C SER A 88 2.85 -7.78 -2.35
N PHE A 89 1.75 -8.51 -2.14
CA PHE A 89 0.89 -8.92 -3.25
C PHE A 89 -0.04 -7.78 -3.64
N ALA A 90 -0.20 -7.58 -4.95
CA ALA A 90 -0.96 -6.47 -5.47
C ALA A 90 -2.34 -6.90 -5.98
N TYR A 91 -3.36 -6.12 -5.63
CA TYR A 91 -4.66 -6.10 -6.26
C TYR A 91 -4.74 -4.95 -7.26
N ILE A 92 -5.43 -5.17 -8.36
CA ILE A 92 -5.58 -4.18 -9.41
C ILE A 92 -6.97 -3.55 -9.32
N THR A 93 -7.02 -2.22 -9.34
CA THR A 93 -8.26 -1.45 -9.32
C THR A 93 -8.33 -0.44 -10.46
N ARG A 94 -9.54 0.00 -10.79
CA ARG A 94 -9.80 1.18 -11.64
C ARG A 94 -9.79 2.49 -10.84
N GLY A 95 -9.65 2.41 -9.52
CA GLY A 95 -9.49 3.58 -8.65
C GLY A 95 -8.11 4.23 -8.81
N LYS A 96 -7.97 5.46 -8.30
CA LYS A 96 -6.77 6.30 -8.48
C LYS A 96 -5.72 6.20 -7.38
N PHE A 97 -6.08 5.64 -6.23
CA PHE A 97 -5.22 5.63 -5.05
C PHE A 97 -4.61 4.26 -4.82
N ILE A 98 -3.37 4.26 -4.35
CA ILE A 98 -2.76 3.06 -3.78
C ILE A 98 -3.39 2.84 -2.40
N LEU A 99 -3.81 1.62 -2.06
CA LEU A 99 -4.32 1.31 -0.72
C LEU A 99 -3.37 0.35 -0.02
N LEU A 100 -3.00 0.67 1.20
CA LEU A 100 -2.06 -0.13 2.00
C LEU A 100 -2.85 -0.88 3.07
N ASN A 101 -2.68 -2.20 3.13
CA ASN A 101 -3.32 -3.00 4.17
C ASN A 101 -2.56 -2.93 5.51
N ASP A 102 -3.22 -3.35 6.59
CA ASP A 102 -2.66 -3.26 7.95
C ASP A 102 -1.33 -4.02 8.09
N ALA A 103 -1.22 -5.18 7.45
CA ALA A 103 -0.03 -6.02 7.48
C ALA A 103 1.17 -5.42 6.72
N LEU A 104 0.91 -4.63 5.67
CA LEU A 104 1.92 -3.85 4.97
C LEU A 104 2.36 -2.68 5.83
N LEU A 105 1.43 -1.87 6.34
CA LEU A 105 1.71 -0.72 7.21
C LEU A 105 2.57 -1.13 8.42
N SER A 106 2.22 -2.25 9.06
CA SER A 106 2.98 -2.78 10.18
C SER A 106 4.42 -3.18 9.80
N ARG A 107 4.66 -3.66 8.58
CA ARG A 107 5.99 -4.12 8.14
C ARG A 107 6.88 -2.98 7.66
N ILE A 108 6.30 -1.90 7.13
CA ILE A 108 7.01 -0.63 6.87
C ILE A 108 7.02 0.28 8.12
N SER A 109 6.86 -0.32 9.30
CA SER A 109 7.02 0.33 10.60
C SER A 109 6.12 1.56 10.82
N VAL A 110 4.98 1.69 10.14
CA VAL A 110 4.07 2.85 10.30
C VAL A 110 3.15 2.64 11.50
N VAL A 111 3.06 3.67 12.32
CA VAL A 111 2.08 3.79 13.41
C VAL A 111 1.20 5.00 13.14
N ILE A 112 -0.10 4.76 13.00
CA ILE A 112 -1.10 5.82 12.83
C ILE A 112 -1.46 6.34 14.22
N ILE A 113 -1.22 7.63 14.47
CA ILE A 113 -1.52 8.29 15.75
C ILE A 113 -2.91 8.91 15.69
N ASP A 114 -3.15 9.71 14.64
CA ASP A 114 -4.46 10.31 14.37
C ASP A 114 -4.77 10.18 12.86
N PRO A 115 -5.68 9.28 12.46
CA PRO A 115 -6.00 9.07 11.06
C PRO A 115 -6.73 10.27 10.44
N PHE A 116 -7.50 11.04 11.22
CA PHE A 116 -8.26 12.18 10.71
C PHE A 116 -7.35 13.37 10.44
N GLU A 117 -6.44 13.67 11.36
CA GLU A 117 -5.44 14.74 11.21
C GLU A 117 -4.25 14.32 10.34
N GLY A 118 -4.16 13.03 9.99
CA GLY A 118 -3.05 12.47 9.21
C GLY A 118 -1.74 12.43 9.99
N ILE A 119 -1.82 12.28 11.31
CA ILE A 119 -0.66 12.21 12.20
C ILE A 119 -0.21 10.75 12.30
N TRP A 120 1.07 10.53 12.08
CA TRP A 120 1.68 9.21 12.13
C TRP A 120 3.13 9.32 12.60
N CYS A 121 3.74 8.19 12.89
CA CYS A 121 5.19 8.11 13.12
C CYS A 121 5.69 6.74 12.69
N PHE A 122 7.01 6.57 12.65
CA PHE A 122 7.56 5.23 12.62
C PHE A 122 7.55 4.59 14.00
N LYS A 123 7.58 3.25 14.05
CA LYS A 123 7.51 2.50 15.31
C LYS A 123 8.63 2.83 16.29
N ASP A 124 9.83 3.16 15.82
CA ASP A 124 10.99 3.59 16.62
C ASP A 124 10.87 5.05 17.16
N GLU A 125 9.91 5.80 16.63
CA GLU A 125 9.63 7.20 16.93
C GLU A 125 8.46 7.43 17.89
N ILE A 126 7.78 6.36 18.31
CA ILE A 126 6.66 6.44 19.27
C ILE A 126 7.10 7.25 20.50
N GLY A 127 6.35 8.33 20.79
CA GLY A 127 6.61 9.23 21.92
C GLY A 127 7.77 10.21 21.72
N LYS A 128 8.38 10.27 20.52
CA LYS A 128 9.55 11.12 20.23
C LYS A 128 9.31 12.09 19.07
N LYS A 129 8.60 11.65 18.03
CA LYS A 129 8.38 12.44 16.81
C LYS A 129 7.02 12.13 16.22
N GLU A 130 6.36 13.18 15.74
CA GLU A 130 5.15 13.09 14.94
C GLU A 130 5.44 13.56 13.52
N ARG A 131 4.75 12.93 12.57
CA ARG A 131 4.82 13.22 11.14
C ARG A 131 3.42 13.51 10.64
N ARG A 132 3.32 14.34 9.60
CA ARG A 132 2.06 14.59 8.89
C ARG A 132 2.08 13.90 7.53
N GLY A 133 0.92 13.35 7.15
CA GLY A 133 0.69 12.87 5.79
C GLY A 133 0.76 13.99 4.76
N VAL A 134 0.86 13.62 3.49
CA VAL A 134 0.97 14.54 2.34
C VAL A 134 -0.41 14.93 1.78
#